data_AF-A0A565CHF5-F1
#
_entry.id   AF-A0A565CHF5-F1
#
_cell.length_a   1.000
_cell.length_b   1.000
_cell.length_c   1.000
_cell.angle_alpha   90.00
_cell.angle_beta   90.00
_cell.angle_gamma   90.00
#
_symmetry.space_group_name_H-M   'P 1'
#
loop_
_entity.id
_entity.type
_entity.pdbx_description
1 polymer ?
#
loop_
_entity_poly.entity_id
_entity_poly.type
_entity_poly.pdbx_seq_one_letter_code
_entity_poly.pdbx_strand_id
1 'polypeptide(L)'
;MATREMQREMATRDKLFKLARPKFDGFADRQSSHESFWGDPAMAVEICSDRRPCRALVTLYAEIGLHRYNLLHRTNFKFLRVEKYNYFIPLPITTYFITFLAIDPAASSHPQTFQTKVGEYVKTTFALSVYIARRLGDDLEEQTYQLALPKWPPENQFYMPDASELQRYDLQLL
;
A
#
# COMPACT_ATOMS: atom_id res chain seq x y z
N MET A 1 28.28 35.99 -15.97
CA MET A 1 29.09 34.74 -16.02
C MET A 1 28.69 33.86 -14.86
N ALA A 2 28.75 32.53 -14.99
CA ALA A 2 28.55 31.63 -13.85
C ALA A 2 29.77 31.68 -12.90
N THR A 3 29.53 31.60 -11.59
CA THR A 3 30.61 31.46 -10.60
C THR A 3 31.23 30.06 -10.65
N ARG A 4 32.48 29.92 -10.21
CA ARG A 4 33.16 28.60 -10.12
C ARG A 4 32.43 27.62 -9.21
N GLU A 5 31.70 28.11 -8.21
CA GLU A 5 30.86 27.30 -7.32
C GLU A 5 29.63 26.79 -8.05
N MET A 6 28.86 27.66 -8.71
CA MET A 6 27.69 27.24 -9.50
C MET A 6 28.08 26.26 -10.62
N GLN A 7 29.27 26.40 -11.23
CA GLN A 7 29.78 25.40 -12.18
C GLN A 7 30.14 24.05 -11.51
N ARG A 8 30.64 24.04 -10.28
CA ARG A 8 30.89 22.81 -9.50
C ARG A 8 29.59 22.15 -9.06
N GLU A 9 28.59 22.93 -8.65
CA GLU A 9 27.25 22.44 -8.33
C GLU A 9 26.59 21.84 -9.58
N MET A 10 26.61 22.54 -10.72
CA MET A 10 26.12 22.01 -11.99
C MET A 10 26.86 20.72 -12.41
N ALA A 11 28.19 20.66 -12.29
CA ALA A 11 28.96 19.45 -12.62
C ALA A 11 28.72 18.29 -11.63
N THR A 12 28.33 18.58 -10.39
CA THR A 12 27.90 17.58 -9.40
C THR A 12 26.47 17.11 -9.71
N ARG A 13 25.59 18.04 -10.08
CA ARG A 13 24.23 17.80 -10.55
C ARG A 13 24.25 16.88 -11.77
N ASP A 14 25.04 17.19 -12.79
CA ASP A 14 25.20 16.37 -13.99
C ASP A 14 25.75 14.95 -13.74
N LYS A 15 26.49 14.74 -12.64
CA LYS A 15 26.98 13.41 -12.23
C LYS A 15 25.90 12.62 -11.51
N LEU A 16 25.17 13.26 -10.59
CA LEU A 16 24.05 12.65 -9.89
C LEU A 16 22.93 12.25 -10.87
N PHE A 17 22.63 13.07 -11.88
CA PHE A 17 21.68 12.74 -12.96
C PHE A 17 22.09 11.55 -13.85
N LYS A 18 23.32 11.03 -13.72
CA LYS A 18 23.84 9.87 -14.47
C LYS A 18 23.99 8.62 -13.61
N LEU A 19 23.70 8.69 -12.32
CA LEU A 19 23.59 7.50 -11.47
C LEU A 19 22.27 6.78 -11.73
N ALA A 20 22.26 5.45 -11.61
CA ALA A 20 21.02 4.69 -11.57
C ALA A 20 20.18 5.18 -10.37
N ARG A 21 18.90 5.51 -10.62
CA ARG A 21 17.96 5.83 -9.54
C ARG A 21 17.88 4.63 -8.58
N PRO A 22 17.96 4.84 -7.25
CA PRO A 22 17.72 3.76 -6.29
C PRO A 22 16.35 3.12 -6.52
N LYS A 23 16.27 1.78 -6.42
CA LYS A 23 14.98 1.08 -6.48
C LYS A 23 14.21 1.41 -5.20
N PHE A 24 13.32 2.40 -5.28
CA PHE A 24 12.49 2.81 -4.17
C PHE A 24 11.34 1.81 -3.95
N ASP A 25 11.25 1.24 -2.75
CA ASP A 25 10.28 0.18 -2.41
C ASP A 25 9.01 0.73 -1.71
N GLY A 26 9.09 1.91 -1.10
CA GLY A 26 8.01 2.55 -0.36
C GLY A 26 7.94 2.22 1.13
N PHE A 27 8.64 1.19 1.62
CA PHE A 27 8.42 0.62 2.95
C PHE A 27 9.52 0.91 3.98
N ALA A 28 10.55 1.69 3.64
CA ALA A 28 11.61 2.09 4.57
C ALA A 28 11.10 2.79 5.85
N ASP A 29 11.87 2.74 6.95
CA ASP A 29 11.51 3.35 8.25
C ASP A 29 11.77 4.85 8.35
N ARG A 30 12.66 5.36 7.50
CA ARG A 30 13.06 6.77 7.54
C ARG A 30 12.05 7.61 6.79
N GLN A 31 11.71 8.77 7.36
CA GLN A 31 11.27 9.92 6.57
C GLN A 31 12.40 10.29 5.61
N SER A 32 12.39 9.64 4.45
CA SER A 32 13.04 10.16 3.26
C SER A 32 12.16 11.30 2.74
N SER A 33 12.21 12.42 3.47
CA SER A 33 12.16 13.75 2.87
C SER A 33 13.43 13.92 2.02
N HIS A 34 13.59 13.05 1.03
CA HIS A 34 14.29 13.41 -0.16
C HIS A 34 13.49 14.59 -0.74
N GLU A 35 13.97 15.80 -0.47
CA GLU A 35 14.22 16.73 -1.56
C GLU A 35 15.09 15.95 -2.56
N SER A 36 14.41 15.12 -3.35
CA SER A 36 15.10 14.26 -4.26
C SER A 36 15.72 15.18 -5.28
N PHE A 37 17.01 14.97 -5.48
CA PHE A 37 17.78 15.60 -6.51
C PHE A 37 17.09 15.54 -7.91
N TRP A 38 16.17 14.59 -8.08
CA TRP A 38 15.38 14.25 -9.25
C TRP A 38 13.96 14.87 -9.32
N GLY A 39 13.43 15.47 -8.26
CA GLY A 39 12.07 16.04 -8.22
C GLY A 39 10.92 15.08 -7.87
N ASP A 40 11.24 13.86 -7.42
CA ASP A 40 10.31 12.90 -6.81
C ASP A 40 9.60 13.53 -5.60
N PRO A 41 8.27 13.33 -5.43
CA PRO A 41 7.48 13.97 -4.37
C PRO A 41 7.86 13.51 -2.97
N ALA A 42 7.75 14.42 -2.00
CA ALA A 42 8.00 14.13 -0.60
C ALA A 42 6.98 13.13 -0.03
N MET A 43 7.45 12.23 0.82
CA MET A 43 6.60 11.32 1.60
C MET A 43 6.53 11.74 3.06
N ALA A 44 5.31 11.76 3.59
CA ALA A 44 5.10 11.69 5.02
C ALA A 44 5.20 10.22 5.46
N VAL A 45 5.84 9.99 6.61
CA VAL A 45 5.82 8.72 7.34
C VAL A 45 5.09 8.95 8.65
N GLU A 46 4.06 8.15 8.90
CA GLU A 46 3.23 8.18 10.09
C GLU A 46 3.38 6.85 10.83
N ILE A 47 3.72 6.91 12.12
CA ILE A 47 3.94 5.73 12.97
C ILE A 47 2.76 5.58 13.93
N CYS A 48 2.15 4.40 13.92
CA CYS A 48 0.95 4.08 14.66
C CYS A 48 1.29 3.28 15.93
N SER A 49 0.60 3.61 17.02
CA SER A 49 0.87 3.03 18.35
C SER A 49 -0.39 3.08 19.21
N ASP A 50 -0.37 2.38 20.34
CA ASP A 50 -1.53 2.28 21.24
C ASP A 50 -1.90 3.66 21.88
N ARG A 51 -1.00 4.66 21.79
CA ARG A 51 -1.23 6.07 22.18
C ARG A 51 -1.58 7.01 21.01
N ARG A 52 -1.40 6.56 19.77
CA ARG A 52 -1.69 7.28 18.52
C ARG A 52 -2.18 6.26 17.49
N PRO A 53 -3.47 5.87 17.54
CA PRO A 53 -4.03 4.88 16.63
C PRO A 53 -3.96 5.38 15.18
N CYS A 54 -3.85 4.43 14.25
CA CYS A 54 -3.86 4.74 12.82
C CYS A 54 -5.22 5.30 12.37
N ARG A 55 -5.21 6.10 11.29
CA ARG A 55 -6.44 6.59 10.67
C ARG A 55 -7.23 5.39 10.16
N ALA A 56 -8.53 5.30 10.45
CA ALA A 56 -9.36 4.12 10.12
C ALA A 56 -9.29 3.72 8.63
N LEU A 57 -9.17 4.70 7.72
CA LEU A 57 -8.98 4.47 6.28
C LEU A 57 -7.71 3.63 5.97
N VAL A 58 -6.62 3.86 6.71
CA VAL A 58 -5.35 3.12 6.54
C VAL A 58 -5.46 1.72 7.13
N THR A 59 -6.22 1.55 8.21
CA THR A 59 -6.57 0.22 8.76
C THR A 59 -7.33 -0.59 7.72
N LEU A 60 -8.40 -0.02 7.14
CA LEU A 60 -9.20 -0.64 6.08
C LEU A 60 -8.33 -1.03 4.87
N TYR A 61 -7.40 -0.15 4.44
CA TYR A 61 -6.48 -0.45 3.34
C TYR A 61 -5.48 -1.58 3.67
N ALA A 62 -5.10 -1.76 4.94
CA ALA A 62 -4.31 -2.89 5.42
C ALA A 62 -5.13 -4.19 5.41
N GLU A 63 -6.39 -4.15 5.86
CA GLU A 63 -7.31 -5.28 5.90
C GLU A 63 -7.66 -5.78 4.50
N ILE A 64 -7.93 -4.88 3.54
CA ILE A 64 -8.11 -5.23 2.11
C ILE A 64 -6.83 -5.87 1.53
N GLY A 65 -5.65 -5.36 1.91
CA GLY A 65 -4.36 -5.95 1.55
C GLY A 65 -4.21 -7.38 2.07
N LEU A 66 -4.56 -7.63 3.34
CA LEU A 66 -4.52 -8.95 3.96
C LEU A 66 -5.55 -9.90 3.36
N HIS A 67 -6.78 -9.43 3.10
CA HIS A 67 -7.82 -10.21 2.45
C HIS A 67 -7.38 -10.69 1.06
N ARG A 68 -6.74 -9.82 0.26
CA ARG A 68 -6.15 -10.22 -1.02
C ARG A 68 -5.04 -11.27 -0.86
N TYR A 69 -4.15 -11.12 0.12
CA TYR A 69 -3.11 -12.12 0.38
C TYR A 69 -3.70 -13.48 0.74
N ASN A 70 -4.69 -13.49 1.65
CA ASN A 70 -5.43 -14.69 2.07
C ASN A 70 -6.12 -15.39 0.89
N LEU A 71 -6.78 -14.64 0.00
CA LEU A 71 -7.41 -15.19 -1.21
C LEU A 71 -6.39 -15.84 -2.15
N LEU A 72 -5.27 -15.16 -2.43
CA LEU A 72 -4.25 -15.65 -3.37
C LEU A 72 -3.49 -16.88 -2.83
N HIS A 73 -3.10 -16.87 -1.56
CA HIS A 73 -2.29 -17.92 -0.93
C HIS A 73 -3.13 -18.99 -0.20
N ARG A 74 -4.46 -18.84 -0.17
CA ARG A 74 -5.40 -19.71 0.56
C ARG A 74 -5.11 -19.80 2.06
N THR A 75 -4.67 -18.69 2.64
CA THR A 75 -4.34 -18.55 4.06
C THR A 75 -5.46 -17.84 4.83
N ASN A 76 -5.42 -17.87 6.17
CA ASN A 76 -6.44 -17.28 7.04
C ASN A 76 -5.79 -16.38 8.11
N PHE A 77 -4.84 -15.54 7.69
CA PHE A 77 -4.26 -14.54 8.59
C PHE A 77 -5.34 -13.56 9.05
N LYS A 78 -5.37 -13.28 10.35
CA LYS A 78 -6.25 -12.26 10.94
C LYS A 78 -5.45 -11.01 11.28
N PHE A 79 -5.99 -9.86 10.90
CA PHE A 79 -5.37 -8.55 11.10
C PHE A 79 -5.20 -8.25 12.59
N LEU A 80 -4.08 -7.60 12.97
CA LEU A 80 -3.79 -7.22 14.35
C LEU A 80 -3.73 -5.70 14.53
N ARG A 81 -2.82 -5.01 13.84
CA ARG A 81 -2.70 -3.54 13.82
C ARG A 81 -1.78 -3.05 12.71
N VAL A 82 -1.97 -1.81 12.25
CA VAL A 82 -0.97 -1.09 11.45
C VAL A 82 0.14 -0.57 12.37
N GLU A 83 1.40 -0.75 11.96
CA GLU A 83 2.57 -0.23 12.68
C GLU A 83 3.01 1.13 12.12
N LYS A 84 2.98 1.30 10.79
CA LYS A 84 3.30 2.56 10.11
C LYS A 84 2.70 2.61 8.71
N TYR A 85 2.62 3.81 8.16
CA TYR A 85 2.37 3.99 6.73
C TYR A 85 3.16 5.19 6.17
N ASN A 86 3.62 5.02 4.93
CA ASN A 86 4.31 6.04 4.15
C ASN A 86 3.36 6.49 3.02
N TYR A 87 3.24 7.80 2.76
CA TYR A 87 2.35 8.29 1.68
C TYR A 87 2.85 9.58 1.03
N PHE A 88 2.60 9.71 -0.28
CA PHE A 88 2.98 10.88 -1.09
C PHE A 88 1.95 12.03 -0.99
N ILE A 89 2.43 13.27 -1.08
CA ILE A 89 1.59 14.48 -0.99
C ILE A 89 2.05 15.56 -1.99
N PRO A 90 1.18 16.00 -2.92
CA PRO A 90 0.27 15.24 -3.80
C PRO A 90 0.99 15.06 -5.18
N LEU A 91 0.43 14.97 -6.39
CA LEU A 91 -0.90 14.79 -7.04
C LEU A 91 -0.65 13.82 -8.23
N PRO A 92 -1.66 13.25 -8.93
CA PRO A 92 -3.11 13.30 -8.65
C PRO A 92 -3.61 12.12 -7.81
N ILE A 93 -2.85 11.03 -7.73
CA ILE A 93 -3.18 9.78 -7.03
C ILE A 93 -2.45 9.79 -5.69
N THR A 94 -3.14 9.46 -4.59
CA THR A 94 -2.47 9.23 -3.30
C THR A 94 -2.11 7.75 -3.19
N THR A 95 -0.82 7.45 -3.05
CA THR A 95 -0.33 6.08 -2.85
C THR A 95 0.12 5.90 -1.41
N TYR A 96 -0.39 4.86 -0.77
CA TYR A 96 -0.08 4.44 0.59
C TYR A 96 0.76 3.16 0.57
N PHE A 97 1.85 3.15 1.32
CA PHE A 97 2.68 1.96 1.58
C PHE A 97 2.58 1.65 3.08
N ILE A 98 1.81 0.62 3.41
CA ILE A 98 1.35 0.34 4.77
C ILE A 98 2.07 -0.91 5.29
N THR A 99 2.67 -0.80 6.48
CA THR A 99 3.30 -1.93 7.18
C THR A 99 2.46 -2.27 8.41
N PHE A 100 2.04 -3.52 8.52
CA PHE A 100 1.09 -3.95 9.53
C PHE A 100 1.38 -5.37 10.02
N LEU A 101 0.81 -5.74 11.17
CA LEU A 101 0.90 -7.07 11.75
C LEU A 101 -0.38 -7.86 11.48
N ALA A 102 -0.22 -9.15 11.22
CA ALA A 102 -1.30 -10.14 11.24
C ALA A 102 -0.82 -11.42 11.95
N ILE A 103 -1.75 -12.18 12.53
CA ILE A 103 -1.48 -13.46 13.20
C ILE A 103 -2.12 -14.58 12.38
N ASP A 104 -1.44 -15.72 12.25
CA ASP A 104 -2.05 -16.96 11.77
C ASP A 104 -2.65 -17.71 12.99
N PRO A 105 -3.98 -17.92 13.05
CA PRO A 105 -4.60 -18.67 14.14
C PRO A 105 -4.16 -20.14 14.22
N ALA A 106 -3.61 -20.72 13.14
CA ALA A 106 -3.18 -22.11 13.07
C ALA A 106 -1.68 -22.30 13.35
N ALA A 107 -0.83 -21.31 13.04
CA ALA A 107 0.63 -21.45 13.01
C ALA A 107 1.37 -20.73 14.17
N SER A 108 0.83 -20.86 15.39
CA SER A 108 1.24 -20.16 16.63
C SER A 108 0.97 -18.65 16.62
N SER A 109 0.64 -18.09 17.79
CA SER A 109 0.16 -16.71 17.96
C SER A 109 1.21 -15.60 17.77
N HIS A 110 2.31 -15.88 17.05
CA HIS A 110 3.35 -14.91 16.75
C HIS A 110 2.89 -13.96 15.62
N PRO A 111 2.90 -12.63 15.84
CA PRO A 111 2.61 -11.67 14.77
C PRO A 111 3.65 -11.76 13.65
N GLN A 112 3.17 -11.88 12.41
CA GLN A 112 3.96 -11.78 11.20
C GLN A 112 3.74 -10.40 10.56
N THR A 113 4.81 -9.78 10.07
CA THR A 113 4.75 -8.46 9.41
C THR A 113 4.30 -8.61 7.96
N PHE A 114 3.38 -7.75 7.54
CA PHE A 114 2.83 -7.66 6.19
C PHE A 114 3.03 -6.26 5.61
N GLN A 115 3.07 -6.20 4.28
CA GLN A 115 3.22 -4.99 3.48
C GLN A 115 2.12 -4.94 2.41
N THR A 116 1.41 -3.81 2.35
CA THR A 116 0.47 -3.50 1.26
C THR A 116 0.76 -2.15 0.62
N LYS A 117 0.57 -2.06 -0.70
CA LYS A 117 0.70 -0.83 -1.50
C LYS A 117 -0.65 -0.56 -2.13
N VAL A 118 -1.31 0.52 -1.72
CA VAL A 118 -2.67 0.88 -2.17
C VAL A 118 -2.68 2.26 -2.83
N GLY A 119 -3.23 2.35 -4.03
CA GLY A 119 -3.45 3.61 -4.74
C GLY A 119 -4.91 4.05 -4.64
N GLU A 120 -5.13 5.28 -4.17
CA GLU A 120 -6.41 5.99 -4.14
C GLU A 120 -6.49 6.91 -5.37
N TYR A 121 -7.26 6.50 -6.38
CA TYR A 121 -7.37 7.24 -7.64
C TYR A 121 -8.38 8.39 -7.61
N VAL A 122 -9.46 8.26 -6.82
CA VAL A 122 -10.59 9.19 -6.82
C VAL A 122 -11.11 9.36 -5.39
N LYS A 123 -10.98 10.55 -4.79
CA LYS A 123 -11.36 10.80 -3.38
C LYS A 123 -12.88 10.75 -3.09
N THR A 124 -13.70 10.63 -4.13
CA THR A 124 -15.17 10.64 -4.07
C THR A 124 -15.79 9.27 -4.43
N THR A 125 -14.99 8.23 -4.64
CA THR A 125 -15.45 6.92 -5.09
C THR A 125 -14.43 5.87 -4.65
N PHE A 126 -14.85 4.66 -4.26
CA PHE A 126 -13.95 3.62 -3.74
C PHE A 126 -13.13 2.92 -4.85
N ALA A 127 -12.47 3.71 -5.70
CA ALA A 127 -11.61 3.29 -6.79
C ALA A 127 -10.18 3.08 -6.28
N LEU A 128 -10.00 1.97 -5.56
CA LEU A 128 -8.71 1.55 -5.02
C LEU A 128 -8.03 0.53 -5.92
N SER A 129 -6.70 0.51 -5.91
CA SER A 129 -5.93 -0.63 -6.42
C SER A 129 -4.87 -1.04 -5.41
N VAL A 130 -4.96 -2.28 -4.95
CA VAL A 130 -3.87 -2.95 -4.25
C VAL A 130 -2.87 -3.42 -5.31
N TYR A 131 -1.62 -2.99 -5.22
CA TYR A 131 -0.56 -3.40 -6.16
C TYR A 131 0.35 -4.47 -5.55
N ILE A 132 0.62 -4.35 -4.25
CA ILE A 132 1.41 -5.28 -3.43
C ILE A 132 0.52 -5.69 -2.28
N ALA A 133 0.48 -6.99 -1.99
CA ALA A 133 -0.10 -7.58 -0.79
C ALA A 133 0.73 -8.82 -0.46
N ARG A 134 1.66 -8.71 0.51
CA ARG A 134 2.62 -9.77 0.85
C ARG A 134 2.98 -9.79 2.33
N ARG A 135 3.45 -10.92 2.82
CA ARG A 135 4.22 -10.99 4.08
C ARG A 135 5.64 -10.47 3.84
N LEU A 136 6.26 -9.91 4.87
CA LEU A 136 7.67 -9.51 4.84
C LEU A 136 8.57 -10.75 4.70
N GLY A 137 9.36 -10.79 3.62
CA GLY A 137 10.20 -11.93 3.25
C GLY A 137 9.67 -12.73 2.06
N ASP A 138 8.38 -12.58 1.70
CA ASP A 138 7.84 -13.14 0.45
C ASP A 138 8.30 -12.30 -0.75
N ASP A 139 8.46 -12.95 -1.91
CA ASP A 139 8.82 -12.30 -3.17
C ASP A 139 7.78 -11.27 -3.64
N LEU A 140 8.21 -10.33 -4.48
CA LEU A 140 7.46 -9.12 -4.78
C LEU A 140 6.66 -9.24 -6.08
N GLU A 141 5.51 -9.91 -6.01
CA GLU A 141 4.53 -9.94 -7.10
C GLU A 141 3.70 -8.64 -7.15
N GLU A 142 4.07 -7.71 -8.04
CA GLU A 142 3.16 -6.64 -8.47
C GLU A 142 2.19 -7.16 -9.54
N GLN A 143 0.92 -7.34 -9.18
CA GLN A 143 -0.15 -7.69 -10.11
C GLN A 143 -1.24 -6.61 -10.10
N THR A 144 -1.48 -5.94 -11.23
CA THR A 144 -2.46 -4.86 -11.36
C THR A 144 -3.66 -5.33 -12.19
N TYR A 145 -4.87 -5.21 -11.64
CA TYR A 145 -6.12 -5.54 -12.32
C TYR A 145 -6.98 -4.29 -12.49
N GLN A 146 -7.20 -3.86 -13.73
CA GLN A 146 -8.19 -2.84 -14.04
C GLN A 146 -9.54 -3.50 -14.29
N LEU A 147 -10.44 -3.41 -13.30
CA LEU A 147 -11.82 -3.86 -13.42
C LEU A 147 -12.73 -2.67 -13.64
N ALA A 148 -13.31 -2.56 -14.83
CA ALA A 148 -14.46 -1.70 -15.06
C ALA A 148 -15.65 -2.30 -14.31
N LEU A 149 -16.19 -1.59 -13.32
CA LEU A 149 -17.34 -2.07 -12.55
C LEU A 149 -18.55 -2.23 -13.50
N PRO A 150 -19.15 -3.43 -13.61
CA PRO A 150 -20.38 -3.61 -14.36
C PRO A 150 -21.52 -2.85 -13.66
N LYS A 151 -22.54 -2.46 -14.43
CA LYS A 151 -23.81 -2.07 -13.83
C LYS A 151 -24.41 -3.27 -13.11
N TRP A 152 -25.18 -3.04 -12.04
CA TRP A 152 -25.93 -4.09 -11.36
C TRP A 152 -26.73 -4.92 -12.39
N PRO A 153 -26.60 -6.25 -12.42
CA PRO A 153 -27.24 -7.06 -13.43
C PRO A 153 -28.77 -7.01 -13.26
N PRO A 154 -29.56 -6.96 -14.35
CA PRO A 154 -30.96 -7.39 -14.26
C PRO A 154 -31.00 -8.84 -13.78
N GLU A 155 -32.07 -9.22 -13.06
CA GLU A 155 -32.13 -10.40 -12.18
C GLU A 155 -31.55 -11.70 -12.76
N ASN A 156 -30.92 -12.49 -11.88
CA ASN A 156 -30.59 -13.91 -12.06
C ASN A 156 -29.83 -14.27 -13.35
N GLN A 157 -28.60 -13.75 -13.52
CA GLN A 157 -27.74 -14.16 -14.63
C GLN A 157 -26.67 -15.23 -14.30
N PHE A 158 -26.14 -15.30 -13.06
CA PHE A 158 -25.09 -16.29 -12.73
C PHE A 158 -25.19 -16.91 -11.33
N TYR A 159 -25.27 -16.10 -10.26
CA TYR A 159 -25.29 -16.59 -8.87
C TYR A 159 -25.80 -15.49 -7.93
N MET A 160 -26.64 -15.86 -6.96
CA MET A 160 -26.95 -15.03 -5.79
C MET A 160 -26.45 -15.79 -4.55
N PRO A 161 -25.41 -15.30 -3.85
CA PRO A 161 -24.94 -15.94 -2.61
C PRO A 161 -25.99 -15.79 -1.51
N ASP A 162 -26.16 -16.82 -0.69
CA ASP A 162 -27.05 -16.75 0.46
C ASP A 162 -26.42 -16.02 1.67
N ALA A 163 -27.22 -15.73 2.69
CA ALA A 163 -26.77 -14.99 3.87
C ALA A 163 -25.69 -15.73 4.68
N SER A 164 -25.65 -17.06 4.64
CA SER A 164 -24.63 -17.88 5.30
C SER A 164 -23.32 -17.89 4.50
N GLU A 165 -23.38 -17.88 3.18
CA GLU A 165 -22.20 -17.78 2.31
C GLU A 165 -21.54 -16.40 2.45
N LEU A 166 -22.34 -15.32 2.46
CA LEU A 166 -21.83 -13.96 2.66
C LEU A 166 -21.15 -13.78 4.03
N GLN A 167 -21.69 -14.39 5.09
CA GLN A 167 -21.05 -14.42 6.42
C GLN A 167 -19.78 -15.29 6.43
N ARG A 168 -19.77 -16.42 5.71
CA ARG A 168 -18.65 -17.39 5.71
C ARG A 168 -17.36 -16.84 5.10
N TYR A 169 -17.44 -15.84 4.22
CA TYR A 169 -16.29 -15.25 3.52
C TYR A 169 -15.89 -13.87 4.05
N ASP A 170 -16.49 -13.36 5.13
CA ASP A 170 -16.30 -11.98 5.66
C ASP A 170 -16.60 -10.86 4.61
N LEU A 171 -17.31 -11.17 3.52
CA LEU A 171 -17.53 -10.27 2.37
C LEU A 171 -18.57 -9.14 2.61
N GLN A 172 -19.07 -9.01 3.84
CA GLN A 172 -20.07 -7.99 4.21
C GLN A 172 -19.49 -6.79 4.97
N LEU A 173 -18.17 -6.76 5.24
CA LEU A 173 -17.55 -5.82 6.19
C LEU A 173 -16.36 -5.01 5.61
N LEU A 174 -16.30 -4.86 4.29
CA LEU A 174 -15.34 -4.00 3.55
C LEU A 174 -16.08 -3.05 2.60
#